data_AF-A0A831SXB1-F1
#
_entry.id   AF-A0A831SXB1-F1
#
_cell.length_a   1.000
_cell.length_b   1.000
_cell.length_c   1.000
_cell.angle_alpha   90.00
_cell.angle_beta   90.00
_cell.angle_gamma   90.00
#
_symmetry.space_group_name_H-M   'P 1'
#
loop_
_entity.id
_entity.type
_entity.pdbx_description
1 polymer ?
#
loop_
_entity_poly.entity_id
_entity_poly.type
_entity_poly.pdbx_seq_one_letter_code
_entity_poly.pdbx_strand_id
1 'polypeptide(L)'
;MNLRTPGEHRAAEEEAKAKELGLRYFNIPVVFTAPKEEQVTEFLRITDDPENRPAFIHCTAAIRVGAFWMIRRVLRDSWTVEAAQKEAEKIGLRHSPHLVKFALNYIERHSKK
;
A
#
# COMPACT_ATOMS: atom_id res chain seq x y z
N MET A 1 0.90 -9.26 1.93
CA MET A 1 1.63 -8.21 1.22
C MET A 1 2.37 -7.34 2.23
N ASN A 2 3.68 -7.25 2.07
CA ASN A 2 4.55 -6.50 2.96
C ASN A 2 5.14 -5.29 2.25
N LEU A 3 4.94 -4.08 2.80
CA LEU A 3 5.45 -2.83 2.25
C LEU A 3 6.80 -2.36 2.84
N ARG A 4 7.43 -3.18 3.68
CA ARG A 4 8.74 -2.89 4.29
C ARG A 4 9.87 -3.27 3.33
N THR A 5 10.99 -2.57 3.42
CA THR A 5 12.21 -2.99 2.74
C THR A 5 12.77 -4.27 3.39
N PRO A 6 13.47 -5.14 2.63
CA PRO A 6 14.03 -6.39 3.16
C PRO A 6 15.03 -6.19 4.31
N GLY A 7 15.64 -5.00 4.44
CA GLY A 7 16.53 -4.67 5.55
C GLY A 7 15.81 -4.29 6.84
N GLU A 8 14.51 -3.96 6.80
CA GLU A 8 13.72 -3.57 7.97
C GLU A 8 13.16 -4.77 8.76
N HIS A 9 13.26 -6.00 8.23
CA HIS A 9 12.67 -7.19 8.84
C HIS A 9 13.24 -8.49 8.25
N ARG A 10 12.93 -9.63 8.87
CA ARG A 10 13.25 -10.97 8.36
C ARG A 10 12.32 -11.36 7.19
N ALA A 11 12.48 -10.69 6.07
CA ALA A 11 11.63 -10.86 4.89
C ALA A 11 11.61 -12.30 4.37
N ALA A 12 12.76 -12.96 4.37
CA ALA A 12 12.90 -14.34 3.90
C ALA A 12 12.16 -15.34 4.81
N GLU A 13 12.21 -15.15 6.14
CA GLU A 13 11.51 -16.02 7.09
C GLU A 13 10.00 -15.82 7.01
N GLU A 14 9.54 -14.57 6.86
CA GLU A 14 8.12 -14.26 6.67
C GLU A 14 7.58 -14.83 5.35
N GLU A 15 8.35 -14.70 4.26
CA GLU A 15 8.01 -15.29 2.97
C GLU A 15 7.95 -16.82 3.05
N ALA A 16 8.96 -17.46 3.66
CA ALA A 16 8.99 -18.90 3.82
C ALA A 16 7.79 -19.40 4.61
N LYS A 17 7.43 -18.73 5.71
CA LYS A 17 6.27 -19.12 6.51
C LYS A 17 4.96 -18.88 5.78
N ALA A 18 4.83 -17.77 5.05
CA ALA A 18 3.66 -17.50 4.23
C ALA A 18 3.45 -18.59 3.17
N LYS A 19 4.53 -19.00 2.47
CA LYS A 19 4.48 -20.09 1.48
C LYS A 19 4.14 -21.44 2.13
N GLU A 20 4.69 -21.73 3.30
CA GLU A 20 4.37 -22.96 4.06
C GLU A 20 2.88 -23.02 4.43
N LEU A 21 2.28 -21.87 4.74
CA LEU A 21 0.84 -21.75 5.03
C LEU A 21 -0.04 -21.69 3.77
N GLY A 22 0.54 -21.86 2.57
CA GLY A 22 -0.16 -21.80 1.29
C GLY A 22 -0.58 -20.39 0.86
N LEU A 23 -0.03 -19.35 1.48
CA LEU A 23 -0.33 -17.96 1.17
C LEU A 23 0.56 -17.44 0.04
N ARG A 24 -0.02 -16.65 -0.87
CA ARG A 24 0.75 -15.88 -1.86
C ARG A 24 1.43 -14.70 -1.15
N TYR A 25 2.75 -14.70 -1.13
CA TYR A 25 3.54 -13.63 -0.53
C TYR A 25 3.98 -12.61 -1.59
N PHE A 26 3.76 -11.33 -1.29
CA PHE A 26 4.20 -10.20 -2.12
C PHE A 26 4.94 -9.20 -1.25
N ASN A 27 6.16 -8.83 -1.64
CA ASN A 27 6.92 -7.76 -1.00
C ASN A 27 7.13 -6.59 -1.96
N ILE A 28 6.62 -5.41 -1.58
CA ILE A 28 6.83 -4.15 -2.30
C ILE A 28 7.69 -3.26 -1.39
N PRO A 29 9.00 -3.11 -1.64
CA PRO A 29 9.90 -2.47 -0.69
C PRO A 29 9.77 -0.95 -0.71
N VAL A 30 8.85 -0.38 0.07
CA VAL A 30 8.61 1.07 0.11
C VAL A 30 9.48 1.74 1.18
N VAL A 31 10.38 2.63 0.77
CA VAL A 31 11.13 3.48 1.69
C VAL A 31 10.20 4.56 2.25
N PHE A 32 10.11 4.66 3.57
CA PHE A 32 9.14 5.54 4.24
C PHE A 32 9.23 7.02 3.82
N THR A 33 10.43 7.52 3.58
CA THR A 33 10.69 8.92 3.20
C THR A 33 10.65 9.15 1.69
N ALA A 34 10.71 8.09 0.89
CA ALA A 34 10.84 8.16 -0.56
C ALA A 34 10.01 7.07 -1.26
N PRO A 35 8.66 7.13 -1.16
CA PRO A 35 7.80 6.24 -1.94
C PRO A 35 7.95 6.52 -3.44
N LYS A 36 7.83 5.48 -4.26
CA LYS A 36 7.93 5.58 -5.73
C LYS A 36 6.61 5.28 -6.41
N GLU A 37 6.36 5.93 -7.54
CA GLU A 37 5.13 5.73 -8.33
C GLU A 37 5.04 4.30 -8.87
N GLU A 38 6.16 3.66 -9.23
CA GLU A 38 6.18 2.26 -9.70
C GLU A 38 5.66 1.29 -8.62
N GLN A 39 5.93 1.58 -7.35
CA GLN A 39 5.48 0.76 -6.22
C GLN A 39 3.96 0.84 -6.05
N VAL A 40 3.39 2.01 -6.29
CA VAL A 40 1.93 2.21 -6.26
C VAL A 40 1.29 1.44 -7.42
N THR A 41 1.87 1.52 -8.62
CA THR A 41 1.38 0.76 -9.77
C THR A 41 1.37 -0.74 -9.51
N GLU A 42 2.45 -1.28 -8.93
CA GLU A 42 2.54 -2.70 -8.57
C GLU A 42 1.55 -3.07 -7.46
N PHE A 43 1.37 -2.21 -6.47
CA PHE A 43 0.37 -2.38 -5.42
C PHE A 43 -1.05 -2.47 -5.97
N LEU A 44 -1.40 -1.56 -6.87
CA LEU A 44 -2.70 -1.57 -7.54
C LEU A 44 -2.86 -2.85 -8.37
N ARG A 45 -1.86 -3.24 -9.15
CA ARG A 45 -1.88 -4.47 -9.96
C ARG A 45 -2.17 -5.71 -9.11
N ILE A 46 -1.47 -5.88 -7.98
CA ILE A 46 -1.66 -7.06 -7.12
C ILE A 46 -3.02 -7.02 -6.42
N THR A 47 -3.48 -5.83 -5.99
CA THR A 47 -4.78 -5.69 -5.28
C THR A 47 -5.98 -5.69 -6.21
N ASP A 48 -5.82 -5.38 -7.49
CA ASP A 48 -6.84 -5.46 -8.54
C ASP A 48 -7.18 -6.91 -8.87
N ASP A 49 -6.19 -7.80 -8.82
CA ASP A 49 -6.37 -9.23 -9.06
C ASP A 49 -7.24 -9.89 -7.96
N PRO A 50 -8.43 -10.42 -8.31
CA PRO A 50 -9.33 -11.05 -7.35
C PRO A 50 -8.77 -12.35 -6.77
N GLU A 51 -7.85 -13.05 -7.44
CA GLU A 51 -7.23 -14.27 -6.91
C GLU A 51 -6.32 -14.00 -5.71
N ASN A 52 -5.88 -12.75 -5.54
CA ASN A 52 -5.06 -12.35 -4.40
C ASN A 52 -5.92 -11.90 -3.20
N ARG A 53 -7.25 -12.05 -3.27
CA ARG A 53 -8.18 -11.71 -2.19
C ARG A 53 -8.69 -12.98 -1.50
N PRO A 54 -8.84 -12.98 -0.15
CA PRO A 54 -8.56 -11.89 0.79
C PRO A 54 -7.05 -11.61 0.96
N ALA A 55 -6.68 -10.33 0.98
CA ALA A 55 -5.29 -9.89 1.10
C ALA A 55 -5.02 -9.29 2.49
N PHE A 56 -3.92 -9.72 3.13
CA PHE A 56 -3.39 -9.05 4.32
C PHE A 56 -2.26 -8.09 3.91
N ILE A 57 -2.39 -6.80 4.19
CA ILE A 57 -1.42 -5.77 3.79
C ILE A 57 -0.86 -5.11 5.05
N HIS A 58 0.47 -5.10 5.20
CA HIS A 58 1.11 -4.54 6.38
C HIS A 58 2.41 -3.79 6.05
N CYS A 59 2.82 -2.92 6.98
CA CYS A 59 4.17 -2.37 7.06
C CYS A 59 4.60 -2.36 8.54
N THR A 60 5.53 -1.48 8.94
CA THR A 60 5.89 -1.36 10.37
C THR A 60 4.75 -0.82 11.25
N ALA A 61 4.07 0.26 10.83
CA ALA A 61 3.02 0.92 11.63
C ALA A 61 1.76 1.25 10.81
N ALA A 62 1.49 0.49 9.75
CA ALA A 62 0.40 0.73 8.79
C ALA A 62 0.37 2.11 8.07
N ILE A 63 1.33 3.02 8.31
CA ILE A 63 1.37 4.34 7.67
C ILE A 63 1.51 4.24 6.14
N ARG A 64 2.48 3.44 5.64
CA ARG A 64 2.67 3.20 4.20
C ARG A 64 1.44 2.55 3.56
N VAL A 65 0.82 1.63 4.31
CA VAL A 65 -0.42 0.94 3.90
C VAL A 65 -1.53 1.96 3.70
N GLY A 66 -1.76 2.87 4.66
CA GLY A 66 -2.78 3.89 4.55
C GLY A 66 -2.60 4.78 3.32
N ALA A 67 -1.38 5.21 3.00
CA ALA A 67 -1.12 6.03 1.82
C ALA A 67 -1.44 5.31 0.51
N PHE A 68 -1.02 4.04 0.37
CA PHE A 68 -1.25 3.26 -0.85
C PHE A 68 -2.73 2.84 -0.97
N TRP A 69 -3.36 2.54 0.17
CA TRP A 69 -4.77 2.21 0.23
C TRP A 69 -5.66 3.40 -0.14
N MET A 70 -5.30 4.62 0.29
CA MET A 70 -5.96 5.85 -0.12
C MET A 70 -5.99 5.98 -1.65
N ILE A 71 -4.86 5.73 -2.31
CA ILE A 71 -4.76 5.78 -3.78
C ILE A 71 -5.71 4.76 -4.42
N ARG A 72 -5.70 3.51 -3.93
CA ARG A 72 -6.59 2.45 -4.43
C ARG A 72 -8.06 2.84 -4.29
N ARG A 73 -8.47 3.37 -3.13
CA ARG A 73 -9.85 3.80 -2.89
C ARG A 73 -10.31 4.82 -3.93
N VAL A 74 -9.47 5.82 -4.22
CA VAL A 74 -9.85 6.86 -5.19
C VAL A 74 -9.83 6.33 -6.63
N LEU A 75 -8.78 5.61 -7.03
CA LEU A 75 -8.57 5.20 -8.42
C LEU A 75 -9.31 3.92 -8.85
N ARG A 76 -9.74 3.08 -7.90
CA ARG A 76 -10.41 1.80 -8.20
C ARG A 76 -11.80 1.70 -7.63
N ASP A 77 -11.99 2.20 -6.41
CA ASP A 77 -13.28 2.16 -5.76
C ASP A 77 -14.10 3.44 -6.01
N SER A 78 -13.53 4.42 -6.74
CA SER A 78 -14.15 5.72 -7.06
C SER A 78 -14.56 6.55 -5.84
N TRP A 79 -13.83 6.41 -4.72
CA TRP A 79 -14.07 7.21 -3.52
C TRP A 79 -13.60 8.65 -3.70
N THR A 80 -14.21 9.57 -2.96
CA THR A 80 -13.67 10.92 -2.84
C THR A 80 -12.36 10.89 -2.08
N VAL A 81 -11.45 11.81 -2.42
CA VAL A 81 -10.16 11.97 -1.74
C VAL A 81 -10.33 12.11 -0.23
N GLU A 82 -11.32 12.90 0.21
CA GLU A 82 -11.61 13.11 1.63
C GLU A 82 -12.04 11.81 2.35
N ALA A 83 -12.90 11.01 1.72
CA ALA A 83 -13.33 9.73 2.30
C ALA A 83 -12.17 8.74 2.38
N ALA A 84 -11.37 8.66 1.32
CA ALA A 84 -10.19 7.80 1.26
C ALA A 84 -9.12 8.21 2.29
N GLN A 85 -8.90 9.52 2.49
CA GLN A 85 -7.98 10.02 3.49
C GLN A 85 -8.45 9.69 4.91
N LYS A 86 -9.73 9.90 5.23
CA LYS A 86 -10.29 9.54 6.54
C LYS A 86 -10.13 8.05 6.85
N GLU A 87 -10.29 7.18 5.85
CA GLU A 87 -10.03 5.75 6.02
C GLU A 87 -8.53 5.47 6.24
N ALA A 88 -7.66 6.09 5.46
CA ALA A 88 -6.21 5.93 5.62
C ALA A 88 -5.73 6.36 7.03
N GLU A 89 -6.28 7.45 7.58
CA GLU A 89 -5.99 7.93 8.94
C GLU A 89 -6.45 6.95 10.03
N LYS A 90 -7.56 6.22 9.79
CA LYS A 90 -8.02 5.14 10.66
C LYS A 90 -7.11 3.92 10.58
N ILE A 91 -6.60 3.59 9.39
CA ILE A 91 -5.66 2.47 9.18
C ILE A 91 -4.32 2.73 9.88
N GLY A 92 -3.82 3.96 9.81
CA GLY A 92 -2.55 4.33 10.46
C GLY A 92 -1.80 5.47 9.81
N LEU A 93 -2.30 6.08 8.73
CA LEU A 93 -1.69 7.25 8.08
C LEU A 93 -1.83 8.49 8.96
N ARG A 94 -1.03 8.56 10.04
CA ARG A 94 -1.00 9.67 10.99
C ARG A 94 0.39 10.30 11.00
N HIS A 95 0.43 11.60 11.29
CA HIS A 95 1.68 12.38 11.44
C HIS A 95 2.66 12.24 10.26
N SER A 96 2.16 11.99 9.05
CA SER A 96 2.97 11.71 7.85
C SER A 96 2.49 12.52 6.63
N PRO A 97 2.57 13.86 6.68
CA PRO A 97 2.02 14.73 5.65
C PRO A 97 2.70 14.54 4.28
N HIS A 98 3.96 14.12 4.25
CA HIS A 98 4.67 13.82 3.00
C HIS A 98 4.05 12.64 2.24
N LEU A 99 3.57 11.61 2.95
CA LEU A 99 2.91 10.45 2.35
C LEU A 99 1.50 10.77 1.87
N VAL A 100 0.76 11.62 2.61
CA VAL A 100 -0.54 12.15 2.16
C VAL A 100 -0.33 12.94 0.86
N LYS A 101 0.63 13.87 0.84
CA LYS A 101 0.96 14.67 -0.35
C LYS A 101 1.36 13.79 -1.54
N PHE A 102 2.16 12.76 -1.31
CA PHE A 102 2.52 11.79 -2.33
C PHE A 102 1.29 11.09 -2.92
N ALA A 103 0.38 10.59 -2.07
CA ALA A 103 -0.85 9.94 -2.51
C ALA A 103 -1.74 10.88 -3.33
N LEU A 104 -1.91 12.13 -2.86
CA LEU A 104 -2.68 13.16 -3.57
C LEU A 104 -2.09 13.47 -4.95
N ASN A 105 -0.77 13.68 -5.02
CA ASN A 105 -0.09 13.97 -6.29
C ASN A 105 -0.26 12.81 -7.29
N TYR A 106 -0.13 11.57 -6.83
CA TYR A 106 -0.33 10.40 -7.68
C TYR A 106 -1.79 10.31 -8.16
N ILE A 107 -2.75 10.49 -7.26
CA ILE A 107 -4.18 10.51 -7.62
C ILE A 107 -4.46 11.58 -8.66
N GLU A 108 -3.98 12.81 -8.48
CA GLU A 108 -4.22 13.92 -9.43
C GLU A 108 -3.68 13.60 -10.83
N ARG A 109 -2.47 13.03 -10.90
CA ARG A 109 -1.84 12.62 -12.16
C ARG A 109 -2.58 11.49 -12.87
N HIS A 110 -3.21 10.60 -12.12
CA HIS A 110 -3.82 9.37 -12.65
C HIS A 110 -5.36 9.39 -12.70
N SER A 111 -6.00 10.41 -12.11
CA SER A 111 -7.47 10.59 -12.11
C SER A 111 -7.98 11.35 -13.34
N LYS A 112 -7.13 12.15 -14.01
CA LYS A 112 -7.51 12.94 -15.21
C LYS A 112 -7.49 12.14 -16.53
N LYS A 113 -8.05 10.92 -16.56
CA LYS A 113 -8.31 10.20 -17.82
C LYS A 113 -9.78 10.12 -18.14
#